data_AF-A0AA38R5J8-F1
#
_entry.id   AF-A0AA38R5J8-F1
#
_cell.length_a   1.000
_cell.length_b   1.000
_cell.length_c   1.000
_cell.angle_alpha   90.00
_cell.angle_beta   90.00
_cell.angle_gamma   90.00
#
_symmetry.space_group_name_H-M   'P 1'
#
loop_
_entity.id
_entity.type
_entity.pdbx_description
1 polymer ?
#
loop_
_entity_poly.entity_id
_entity_poly.type
_entity_poly.pdbx_seq_one_letter_code
_entity_poly.pdbx_strand_id
1 'polypeptide(L)'
;MEIRVQVTDYVVDKIRAKRKQDPAGRAYQNISCLRANAMKFLPNFFAKAQLSKMFFCFPDPHFKAKKHKQRIVSATLNSEYAYVLRPGGVVYTITDVRDLHEWMVQHFEAHEAFERVAEEEVEADPCVEIMRKETEEGKKVERVKGDKFVALFRRLEDPEEVSYQGPGCEDGCEHEECEEYGCFWMHEHLVCAHPAGDGDEAGDKAGDKGGGVVVDGPGSTEASVEE
;
A
#
# COMPACT_ATOMS: atom_id res chain seq x y z
N MET A 1 -10.94 4.20 2.03
CA MET A 1 -10.32 4.88 3.18
C MET A 1 -10.11 6.33 2.83
N GLU A 2 -10.61 7.26 3.62
CA GLU A 2 -10.46 8.70 3.43
C GLU A 2 -10.24 9.35 4.80
N ILE A 3 -9.39 10.37 4.89
CA ILE A 3 -9.02 10.99 6.16
C ILE A 3 -9.95 12.15 6.52
N ARG A 4 -10.49 12.85 5.51
CA ARG A 4 -11.36 14.01 5.68
C ARG A 4 -12.76 13.56 6.06
N VAL A 5 -13.24 14.09 7.18
CA VAL A 5 -14.58 13.78 7.73
C VAL A 5 -15.67 14.10 6.71
N GLN A 6 -15.72 15.34 6.21
CA GLN A 6 -16.78 15.79 5.29
C GLN A 6 -16.85 14.96 3.99
N VAL A 7 -15.69 14.55 3.46
CA VAL A 7 -15.64 13.74 2.23
C VAL A 7 -16.08 12.31 2.53
N THR A 8 -15.66 11.75 3.67
CA THR A 8 -16.11 10.43 4.10
C THR A 8 -17.62 10.39 4.27
N ASP A 9 -18.19 11.36 4.98
CA ASP A 9 -19.63 11.47 5.22
C ASP A 9 -20.39 11.57 3.89
N TYR A 10 -19.92 12.43 2.97
CA TYR A 10 -20.49 12.55 1.62
C TYR A 10 -20.52 11.19 0.88
N VAL A 11 -19.41 10.44 0.90
CA VAL A 11 -19.33 9.14 0.22
C VAL A 11 -20.26 8.12 0.87
N VAL A 12 -20.29 8.04 2.20
CA VAL A 12 -21.18 7.14 2.95
C VAL A 12 -22.64 7.42 2.62
N ASP A 13 -23.05 8.70 2.61
CA ASP A 13 -24.42 9.08 2.30
C ASP A 13 -24.75 8.85 0.83
N LYS A 14 -23.81 9.06 -0.09
CA LYS A 14 -23.97 8.73 -1.52
C LYS A 14 -24.19 7.23 -1.73
N ILE A 15 -23.41 6.37 -1.05
CA ILE A 15 -23.60 4.91 -1.10
C ILE A 15 -24.98 4.54 -0.56
N ARG A 16 -25.38 5.08 0.60
CA ARG A 16 -26.70 4.82 1.19
C ARG A 16 -27.84 5.26 0.27
N ALA A 17 -27.73 6.43 -0.36
CA ALA A 17 -28.73 6.91 -1.30
C ALA A 17 -28.84 6.01 -2.52
N LYS A 18 -27.70 5.56 -3.07
CA LYS A 18 -27.66 4.65 -4.22
C LYS A 18 -28.26 3.28 -3.91
N ARG A 19 -28.02 2.73 -2.72
CA ARG A 19 -28.67 1.49 -2.27
C ARG A 19 -30.19 1.62 -2.17
N LYS A 20 -30.69 2.75 -1.66
CA LYS A 20 -32.15 3.02 -1.57
C LYS A 20 -32.82 3.20 -2.93
N GLN A 21 -32.06 3.63 -3.95
CA GLN A 21 -32.56 3.79 -5.31
C GLN A 21 -32.69 2.47 -6.07
N ASP A 22 -32.08 1.38 -5.58
CA ASP A 22 -32.19 0.06 -6.19
C ASP A 22 -33.38 -0.72 -5.59
N PRO A 23 -34.48 -0.93 -6.35
CA PRO A 23 -35.65 -1.66 -5.86
C PRO A 23 -35.35 -3.12 -5.48
N ALA A 24 -34.31 -3.71 -6.06
CA ALA A 24 -33.89 -5.07 -5.75
C ALA A 24 -33.02 -5.16 -4.49
N GLY A 25 -32.50 -4.03 -3.99
CA GLY A 25 -31.64 -3.96 -2.81
C GLY A 25 -30.27 -4.65 -2.96
N ARG A 26 -29.84 -4.98 -4.18
CA ARG A 26 -28.61 -5.75 -4.46
C ARG A 26 -27.43 -4.88 -4.89
N ALA A 27 -27.69 -3.73 -5.51
CA ALA A 27 -26.66 -2.84 -6.02
C ALA A 27 -25.91 -2.11 -4.88
N TYR A 28 -24.61 -1.88 -5.11
CA TYR A 28 -23.73 -1.11 -4.20
C TYR A 28 -23.54 -1.71 -2.79
N GLN A 29 -23.88 -2.97 -2.56
CA GLN A 29 -23.69 -3.64 -1.27
C GLN A 29 -22.21 -3.99 -0.99
N ASN A 30 -21.42 -4.13 -2.05
CA ASN A 30 -20.00 -4.49 -2.03
C ASN A 30 -19.03 -3.30 -1.83
N ILE A 31 -19.54 -2.08 -1.63
CA ILE A 31 -18.71 -0.89 -1.45
C ILE A 31 -19.00 -0.21 -0.11
N SER A 32 -17.97 0.33 0.53
CA SER A 32 -18.09 1.11 1.75
C SER A 32 -17.00 2.17 1.80
N CYS A 33 -17.15 3.15 2.70
CA CYS A 33 -16.12 4.13 2.97
C CYS A 33 -15.76 4.10 4.46
N LEU A 34 -14.47 4.19 4.74
CA LEU A 34 -13.92 4.14 6.09
C LEU A 34 -13.12 5.41 6.32
N ARG A 35 -13.42 6.11 7.43
CA ARG A 35 -12.64 7.26 7.88
C ARG A 35 -11.35 6.76 8.53
N ALA A 36 -10.23 6.88 7.84
CA ALA A 36 -8.94 6.40 8.34
C ALA A 36 -7.78 7.08 7.62
N ASN A 37 -6.66 7.24 8.31
CA ASN A 37 -5.40 7.55 7.67
C ASN A 37 -4.74 6.27 7.15
N ALA A 38 -4.73 6.10 5.83
CA ALA A 38 -4.12 4.96 5.18
C ALA A 38 -2.59 4.93 5.29
N MET A 39 -1.92 6.06 5.55
CA MET A 39 -0.46 6.12 5.75
C MET A 39 0.00 5.62 7.13
N LYS A 40 -0.91 5.37 8.06
CA LYS A 40 -0.56 5.01 9.44
C LYS A 40 -1.12 3.67 9.87
N PHE A 41 -2.30 3.33 9.36
CA PHE A 41 -3.10 2.26 9.95
C PHE A 41 -3.42 1.14 8.96
N LEU A 42 -2.83 1.13 7.76
CA LEU A 42 -3.20 0.15 6.74
C LEU A 42 -3.05 -1.31 7.23
N PRO A 43 -1.93 -1.72 7.87
CA PRO A 43 -1.79 -3.08 8.40
C PRO A 43 -2.69 -3.39 9.60
N ASN A 44 -3.30 -2.37 10.22
CA ASN A 44 -4.25 -2.57 11.31
C ASN A 44 -5.66 -2.95 10.80
N PHE A 45 -5.97 -2.61 9.54
CA PHE A 45 -7.27 -2.91 8.92
C PHE A 45 -7.28 -4.18 8.08
N PHE A 46 -6.12 -4.56 7.52
CA PHE A 46 -6.01 -5.68 6.61
C PHE A 46 -4.96 -6.67 7.09
N ALA A 47 -5.30 -7.96 7.01
CA ALA A 47 -4.35 -9.04 7.22
C ALA A 47 -3.31 -9.10 6.10
N LYS A 48 -2.23 -9.84 6.33
CA LYS A 48 -1.22 -10.13 5.31
C LYS A 48 -1.90 -10.67 4.04
N ALA A 49 -1.52 -10.14 2.89
CA ALA A 49 -1.98 -10.58 1.57
C ALA A 49 -3.51 -10.61 1.38
N GLN A 50 -4.27 -9.79 2.12
CA GLN A 50 -5.73 -9.76 2.01
C GLN A 50 -6.22 -9.05 0.75
N LEU A 51 -5.50 -8.02 0.30
CA LEU A 51 -5.92 -7.19 -0.83
C LEU A 51 -5.44 -7.76 -2.17
N SER A 52 -6.22 -7.53 -3.22
CA SER A 52 -5.83 -7.86 -4.60
C SER A 52 -5.52 -6.63 -5.44
N LYS A 53 -6.12 -5.48 -5.12
CA LYS A 53 -5.93 -4.21 -5.83
C LYS A 53 -5.89 -3.04 -4.85
N MET A 54 -5.04 -2.07 -5.11
CA MET A 54 -4.97 -0.81 -4.36
C MET A 54 -4.95 0.37 -5.33
N PHE A 55 -5.74 1.40 -5.06
CA PHE A 55 -5.87 2.56 -5.95
C PHE A 55 -5.40 3.86 -5.26
N PHE A 56 -4.44 4.53 -5.88
CA PHE A 56 -3.97 5.88 -5.54
C PHE A 56 -4.38 6.85 -6.66
N CYS A 57 -5.60 7.38 -6.54
CA CYS A 57 -6.19 8.27 -7.54
C CYS A 57 -5.98 9.74 -7.17
N PHE A 58 -5.15 10.45 -7.94
CA PHE A 58 -4.83 11.87 -7.76
C PHE A 58 -4.38 12.21 -6.33
N PRO A 59 -3.36 11.52 -5.78
CA PRO A 59 -2.84 11.84 -4.45
C PRO A 59 -2.25 13.25 -4.41
N ASP A 60 -2.27 13.89 -3.23
CA ASP A 60 -1.72 15.24 -3.07
C ASP A 60 -0.21 15.23 -3.38
N PRO A 61 0.26 16.05 -4.34
CA PRO A 61 1.66 16.07 -4.77
C PRO A 61 2.62 16.62 -3.70
N HIS A 62 2.10 17.41 -2.75
CA HIS A 62 2.91 18.05 -1.71
C HIS A 62 4.18 18.72 -2.25
N PHE A 63 4.03 19.64 -3.21
CA PHE A 63 5.11 20.28 -4.00
C PHE A 63 6.31 20.85 -3.22
N LYS A 64 6.16 21.14 -1.92
CA LYS A 64 7.25 21.71 -1.12
C LYS A 64 8.09 20.55 -0.58
N ALA A 65 9.42 20.58 -0.80
CA ALA A 65 10.35 19.56 -0.32
C ALA A 65 10.15 19.16 1.16
N LYS A 66 9.92 20.14 2.04
CA LYS A 66 9.63 19.92 3.47
C LYS A 66 8.39 19.06 3.73
N LYS A 67 7.50 18.91 2.75
CA LYS A 67 6.25 18.15 2.80
C LYS A 67 6.31 16.83 2.02
N HIS A 68 7.44 16.46 1.40
CA HIS A 68 7.52 15.21 0.64
C HIS A 68 7.27 13.97 1.53
N LYS A 69 7.55 14.05 2.85
CA LYS A 69 7.19 13.00 3.82
C LYS A 69 5.68 12.73 3.94
N GLN A 70 4.83 13.62 3.43
CA GLN A 70 3.38 13.47 3.41
C GLN A 70 2.88 12.79 2.14
N ARG A 71 3.75 12.51 1.15
CA ARG A 71 3.36 11.80 -0.06
C ARG A 71 2.97 10.37 0.30
N ILE A 72 1.93 9.87 -0.37
CA ILE A 72 1.40 8.52 -0.15
C ILE A 72 2.39 7.42 -0.60
N VAL A 73 3.43 7.76 -1.38
CA VAL A 73 4.45 6.81 -1.81
C VAL A 73 5.79 7.17 -1.18
N SER A 74 6.35 6.20 -0.45
CA SER A 74 7.68 6.24 0.16
C SER A 74 8.17 4.80 0.37
N ALA A 75 9.46 4.61 0.66
CA ALA A 75 10.02 3.27 0.88
C ALA A 75 9.27 2.48 1.98
N THR A 76 9.04 3.10 3.14
CA THR A 76 8.33 2.46 4.27
C THR A 76 6.89 2.10 3.93
N LEU A 77 6.16 3.02 3.30
CA LEU A 77 4.77 2.78 2.90
C LEU A 77 4.67 1.66 1.87
N ASN A 78 5.63 1.58 0.93
CA ASN A 78 5.65 0.51 -0.04
C ASN A 78 5.82 -0.87 0.63
N SER A 79 6.58 -0.97 1.72
CA SER A 79 6.67 -2.22 2.50
C SER A 79 5.33 -2.57 3.18
N GLU A 80 4.60 -1.58 3.71
CA GLU A 80 3.25 -1.81 4.25
C GLU A 80 2.26 -2.24 3.16
N TYR A 81 2.36 -1.66 1.97
CA TYR A 81 1.55 -2.04 0.81
C TYR A 81 1.86 -3.47 0.38
N ALA A 82 3.14 -3.83 0.33
CA ALA A 82 3.61 -5.17 0.04
C ALA A 82 3.14 -6.21 1.07
N TYR A 83 2.95 -5.82 2.33
CA TYR A 83 2.43 -6.70 3.37
C TYR A 83 0.94 -7.01 3.18
N VAL A 84 0.10 -6.00 2.93
CA VAL A 84 -1.36 -6.19 2.83
C VAL A 84 -1.82 -6.68 1.44
N LEU A 85 -1.02 -6.45 0.40
CA LEU A 85 -1.31 -6.85 -0.98
C LEU A 85 -0.77 -8.26 -1.24
N ARG A 86 -1.60 -9.14 -1.80
CA ARG A 86 -1.19 -10.50 -2.17
C ARG A 86 -0.16 -10.50 -3.32
N PRO A 87 0.71 -11.51 -3.42
CA PRO A 87 1.46 -11.77 -4.65
C PRO A 87 0.56 -11.82 -5.88
N GLY A 88 0.98 -11.18 -6.97
CA GLY A 88 0.19 -10.93 -8.18
C GLY A 88 -0.87 -9.83 -8.05
N GLY A 89 -1.08 -9.25 -6.85
CA GLY A 89 -1.92 -8.07 -6.66
C GLY A 89 -1.30 -6.82 -7.29
N VAL A 90 -2.12 -5.80 -7.56
CA VAL A 90 -1.68 -4.61 -8.34
C VAL A 90 -1.97 -3.31 -7.59
N VAL A 91 -0.98 -2.43 -7.57
CA VAL A 91 -1.13 -1.03 -7.17
C VAL A 91 -1.35 -0.18 -8.41
N TYR A 92 -2.45 0.56 -8.45
CA TYR A 92 -2.85 1.46 -9.52
C TYR A 92 -2.58 2.90 -9.10
N THR A 93 -1.78 3.63 -9.88
CA THR A 93 -1.50 5.06 -9.63
C THR A 93 -1.95 5.91 -10.81
N ILE A 94 -2.56 7.05 -10.51
CA ILE A 94 -2.88 8.09 -11.49
C ILE A 94 -2.68 9.49 -10.90
N THR A 95 -2.07 10.40 -11.65
CA THR A 95 -1.91 11.80 -11.26
C THR A 95 -1.84 12.71 -12.49
N ASP A 96 -2.18 13.99 -12.32
CA ASP A 96 -2.00 15.06 -13.30
C ASP A 96 -0.66 15.81 -13.12
N VAL A 97 0.17 15.39 -12.16
CA VAL A 97 1.45 16.03 -11.84
C VAL A 97 2.61 15.10 -12.22
N ARG A 98 3.37 15.48 -13.25
CA ARG A 98 4.53 14.71 -13.75
C ARG A 98 5.56 14.42 -12.64
N ASP A 99 5.96 15.41 -11.87
CA ASP A 99 6.94 15.22 -10.78
C ASP A 99 6.48 14.22 -9.72
N LEU A 100 5.16 14.14 -9.47
CA LEU A 100 4.60 13.16 -8.55
C LEU A 100 4.59 11.78 -9.19
N HIS A 101 4.25 11.68 -10.47
CA HIS A 101 4.31 10.42 -11.20
C HIS A 101 5.73 9.83 -11.18
N GLU A 102 6.74 10.63 -11.54
CA GLU A 102 8.14 10.21 -11.53
C GLU A 102 8.59 9.79 -10.12
N TRP A 103 8.16 10.50 -9.09
CA TRP A 103 8.41 10.12 -7.70
C TRP A 103 7.81 8.75 -7.35
N MET A 104 6.54 8.51 -7.72
CA MET A 104 5.87 7.25 -7.44
C MET A 104 6.58 6.09 -8.16
N VAL A 105 6.89 6.27 -9.45
CA VAL A 105 7.63 5.29 -10.26
C VAL A 105 8.96 4.96 -9.62
N GLN A 106 9.77 5.97 -9.30
CA GLN A 106 11.09 5.77 -8.70
C GLN A 106 11.03 4.95 -7.40
N HIS A 107 10.05 5.21 -6.52
CA HIS A 107 9.97 4.54 -5.23
C HIS A 107 9.43 3.11 -5.33
N PHE A 108 8.53 2.84 -6.27
CA PHE A 108 8.05 1.47 -6.50
C PHE A 108 9.09 0.63 -7.24
N GLU A 109 9.73 1.16 -8.29
CA GLU A 109 10.79 0.44 -9.01
C GLU A 109 12.03 0.16 -8.14
N ALA A 110 12.28 0.98 -7.12
CA ALA A 110 13.35 0.75 -6.15
C ALA A 110 13.02 -0.30 -5.07
N HIS A 111 11.76 -0.73 -4.95
CA HIS A 111 11.31 -1.65 -3.90
C HIS A 111 11.21 -3.08 -4.43
N GLU A 112 11.97 -4.02 -3.86
CA GLU A 112 12.11 -5.41 -4.33
C GLU A 112 10.79 -6.19 -4.47
N ALA A 113 9.79 -5.85 -3.66
CA ALA A 113 8.47 -6.47 -3.70
C ALA A 113 7.62 -6.09 -4.93
N PHE A 114 8.04 -5.14 -5.77
CA PHE A 114 7.22 -4.63 -6.86
C PHE A 114 7.95 -4.63 -8.19
N GLU A 115 7.20 -4.93 -9.25
CA GLU A 115 7.62 -4.73 -10.62
C GLU A 115 6.66 -3.79 -11.35
N ARG A 116 7.16 -3.04 -12.33
CA ARG A 116 6.32 -2.19 -13.16
C ARG A 116 5.58 -3.02 -14.21
N VAL A 117 4.29 -2.78 -14.34
CA VAL A 117 3.44 -3.43 -15.36
C VAL A 117 3.71 -2.77 -16.72
N ALA A 118 3.79 -3.60 -17.78
CA ALA A 118 4.01 -3.14 -19.14
C ALA A 118 2.84 -2.30 -19.67
N GLU A 119 3.12 -1.30 -20.51
CA GLU A 119 2.12 -0.34 -20.98
C GLU A 119 0.96 -1.01 -21.73
N GLU A 120 1.24 -2.08 -22.49
CA GLU A 120 0.23 -2.83 -23.22
C GLU A 120 -0.78 -3.50 -22.29
N GLU A 121 -0.33 -3.98 -21.13
CA GLU A 121 -1.20 -4.57 -20.10
C GLU A 121 -1.95 -3.48 -19.32
N VAL A 122 -1.31 -2.33 -19.06
CA VAL A 122 -1.96 -1.17 -18.46
C VAL A 122 -3.15 -0.70 -19.29
N GLU A 123 -2.98 -0.56 -20.60
CA GLU A 123 -4.04 -0.07 -21.49
C GLU A 123 -5.13 -1.12 -21.76
N ALA A 124 -4.83 -2.41 -21.58
CA ALA A 124 -5.81 -3.48 -21.65
C ALA A 124 -6.66 -3.63 -20.37
N ASP A 125 -6.24 -3.07 -19.23
CA ASP A 125 -6.93 -3.24 -17.95
C ASP A 125 -8.17 -2.31 -17.84
N PRO A 126 -9.40 -2.88 -17.70
CA PRO A 126 -10.62 -2.07 -17.58
C PRO A 126 -10.65 -1.16 -16.35
N CYS A 127 -9.93 -1.51 -15.27
CA CYS A 127 -9.82 -0.66 -14.08
C CYS A 127 -9.08 0.64 -14.39
N VAL A 128 -8.15 0.65 -15.33
CA VAL A 128 -7.40 1.85 -15.73
C VAL A 128 -8.32 2.84 -16.41
N GLU A 129 -9.17 2.38 -17.33
CA GLU A 129 -10.13 3.23 -18.02
C GLU A 129 -11.14 3.86 -17.03
N ILE A 130 -11.68 3.06 -16.10
CA ILE A 130 -12.58 3.55 -15.04
C ILE A 130 -11.85 4.59 -14.18
N MET A 131 -10.61 4.31 -13.76
CA MET A 131 -9.80 5.20 -12.94
C MET A 131 -9.54 6.55 -13.63
N ARG A 132 -9.27 6.54 -14.95
CA ARG A 132 -9.05 7.75 -15.75
C ARG A 132 -10.29 8.62 -15.83
N LYS A 133 -11.49 8.03 -15.90
CA LYS A 133 -12.72 8.75 -16.29
C LYS A 133 -13.75 8.96 -15.18
N GLU A 134 -13.86 8.07 -14.20
CA GLU A 134 -15.03 8.08 -13.30
C GLU A 134 -14.86 8.90 -12.02
N THR A 135 -13.62 9.20 -11.63
CA THR A 135 -13.33 10.06 -10.47
C THR A 135 -13.66 11.52 -10.76
N GLU A 136 -14.07 12.29 -9.74
CA GLU A 136 -14.36 13.73 -9.89
C GLU A 136 -13.11 14.50 -10.37
N GLU A 137 -11.94 14.15 -9.85
CA GLU A 137 -10.63 14.67 -10.24
C GLU A 137 -10.29 14.28 -11.68
N GLY A 138 -10.51 13.02 -12.10
CA GLY A 138 -10.33 12.60 -13.48
C GLY A 138 -11.21 13.39 -14.46
N LYS A 139 -12.49 13.61 -14.11
CA LYS A 139 -13.43 14.45 -14.88
C LYS A 139 -12.96 15.91 -14.92
N LYS A 140 -12.43 16.42 -13.82
CA LYS A 140 -11.87 17.78 -13.75
C LYS A 140 -10.66 17.96 -14.66
N VAL A 141 -9.70 17.04 -14.62
CA VAL A 141 -8.48 17.08 -15.44
C VAL A 141 -8.83 17.05 -16.94
N GLU A 142 -9.81 16.24 -17.33
CA GLU A 142 -10.30 16.18 -18.71
C GLU A 142 -10.92 17.49 -19.18
N ARG A 143 -11.75 18.14 -18.35
CA ARG A 143 -12.33 19.46 -18.67
C ARG A 143 -11.27 20.54 -18.92
N VAL A 144 -10.16 20.49 -18.19
CA VAL A 144 -9.04 21.44 -18.36
C VAL A 144 -8.01 20.98 -19.39
N LYS A 145 -8.25 19.84 -20.07
CA LYS A 145 -7.32 19.21 -21.03
C LYS A 145 -5.92 18.98 -20.43
N GLY A 146 -5.87 18.62 -19.15
CA GLY A 146 -4.62 18.26 -18.48
C GLY A 146 -4.23 16.81 -18.77
N ASP A 147 -2.94 16.54 -18.64
CA ASP A 147 -2.39 15.19 -18.80
C ASP A 147 -2.76 14.29 -17.61
N LYS A 148 -2.85 12.98 -17.85
CA LYS A 148 -3.09 11.95 -16.83
C LYS A 148 -2.00 10.89 -16.93
N PHE A 149 -1.06 10.92 -16.00
CA PHE A 149 0.05 9.98 -15.91
C PHE A 149 -0.39 8.77 -15.08
N VAL A 150 -0.32 7.58 -15.67
CA VAL A 150 -0.69 6.31 -15.03
C VAL A 150 0.55 5.44 -14.89
N ALA A 151 0.67 4.72 -13.76
CA ALA A 151 1.63 3.65 -13.59
C ALA A 151 1.04 2.56 -12.69
N LEU A 152 1.24 1.30 -13.06
CA LEU A 152 0.81 0.14 -12.29
C LEU A 152 2.03 -0.65 -11.83
N PHE A 153 1.92 -1.22 -10.63
CA PHE A 153 2.98 -2.04 -10.04
C PHE A 153 2.40 -3.35 -9.52
N ARG A 154 2.94 -4.47 -9.99
CA ARG A 154 2.53 -5.81 -9.56
C ARG A 154 3.38 -6.23 -8.36
N ARG A 155 2.70 -6.76 -7.34
CA ARG A 155 3.34 -7.35 -6.16
C ARG A 155 3.96 -8.69 -6.54
N LEU A 156 5.27 -8.81 -6.36
CA LEU A 156 6.02 -10.06 -6.57
C LEU A 156 5.79 -11.04 -5.41
N GLU A 157 6.16 -12.30 -5.61
CA GLU A 157 6.23 -13.28 -4.53
C GLU A 157 7.28 -12.88 -3.49
N ASP A 158 7.07 -13.28 -2.24
CA ASP A 158 8.12 -13.19 -1.23
C ASP A 158 9.24 -14.18 -1.64
N PRO A 159 10.53 -13.81 -1.52
CA PRO A 159 11.60 -14.76 -1.75
C PRO A 159 11.41 -15.97 -0.83
N GLU A 160 11.79 -17.17 -1.31
CA GLU A 160 11.72 -18.37 -0.49
C GLU A 160 12.45 -18.11 0.84
N GLU A 161 11.81 -18.46 1.97
CA GLU A 161 12.46 -18.41 3.26
C GLU A 161 13.63 -19.38 3.24
N VAL A 162 14.83 -18.86 2.98
CA VAL A 162 16.05 -19.61 3.16
C VAL A 162 16.22 -19.76 4.66
N SER A 163 15.88 -20.92 5.20
CA SER A 163 16.25 -21.27 6.56
C SER A 163 17.77 -21.13 6.66
N TYR A 164 18.24 -20.09 7.36
CA TYR A 164 19.65 -19.88 7.57
C TYR A 164 20.20 -21.07 8.36
N GLN A 165 20.81 -22.02 7.66
CA GLN A 165 21.71 -22.99 8.28
C GLN A 165 22.99 -22.20 8.54
N GLY A 166 23.12 -21.67 9.75
CA GLY A 166 24.34 -20.97 10.15
C GLY A 166 25.58 -21.84 9.92
N PRO A 167 26.78 -21.24 9.85
CA PRO A 167 28.00 -22.01 9.81
C PRO A 167 27.98 -22.98 10.99
N GLY A 168 28.13 -24.27 10.68
CA GLY A 168 27.91 -25.36 11.61
C GLY A 168 28.45 -25.05 13.00
N CYS A 169 27.53 -24.89 13.96
CA CYS A 169 27.82 -25.33 15.31
C CYS A 169 28.07 -26.83 15.20
N GLU A 170 29.34 -27.23 15.11
CA GLU A 170 29.69 -28.60 15.43
C GLU A 170 29.18 -28.84 16.85
N ASP A 171 28.39 -29.90 17.04
CA ASP A 171 27.86 -30.30 18.33
C ASP A 171 29.01 -30.30 19.37
N GLY A 172 28.97 -29.38 20.35
CA GLY A 172 29.95 -29.32 21.45
C GLY A 172 30.70 -28.01 21.72
N CYS A 173 30.16 -26.83 21.39
CA CYS A 173 30.75 -25.57 21.88
C CYS A 173 30.44 -25.37 23.39
N GLU A 174 31.29 -25.91 24.26
CA GLU A 174 31.24 -25.71 25.72
C GLU A 174 31.93 -24.40 26.13
N HIS A 175 31.48 -23.24 25.63
CA HIS A 175 31.87 -21.95 26.21
C HIS A 175 30.76 -21.47 27.16
N GLU A 176 31.10 -21.41 28.46
CA GLU A 176 30.24 -21.04 29.59
C GLU A 176 29.52 -19.68 29.39
N GLU A 177 30.06 -18.80 28.55
CA GLU A 177 29.49 -17.47 28.26
C GLU A 177 28.36 -17.45 27.21
N CYS A 178 28.15 -18.53 26.43
CA CYS A 178 27.09 -18.58 25.40
C CYS A 178 25.70 -18.93 25.96
N GLU A 179 25.61 -19.58 27.13
CA GLU A 179 24.32 -19.97 27.72
C GLU A 179 23.54 -18.79 28.30
N GLU A 180 24.23 -17.72 28.72
CA GLU A 180 23.60 -16.60 29.43
C GLU A 180 23.12 -15.47 28.51
N TYR A 181 23.83 -15.18 27.41
CA TYR A 181 23.57 -13.96 26.62
C TYR A 181 23.24 -14.18 25.14
N GLY A 182 23.48 -15.37 24.60
CA GLY A 182 23.31 -15.66 23.17
C GLY A 182 24.29 -14.91 22.26
N CYS A 183 24.41 -15.37 21.02
CA CYS A 183 25.28 -14.76 20.02
C CYS A 183 24.45 -13.98 18.99
N PHE A 184 24.91 -12.79 18.61
CA PHE A 184 24.31 -12.02 17.52
C PHE A 184 25.33 -11.76 16.41
N TRP A 185 24.85 -11.77 15.17
CA TRP A 185 25.66 -11.50 13.99
C TRP A 185 25.79 -9.99 13.77
N MET A 186 27.03 -9.49 13.76
CA MET A 186 27.31 -8.09 13.42
C MET A 186 28.34 -8.05 12.29
N HIS A 187 27.94 -7.55 11.11
CA HIS A 187 28.82 -7.31 9.95
C HIS A 187 29.86 -8.43 9.72
N GLU A 188 29.39 -9.66 9.46
CA GLU A 188 30.18 -10.85 9.13
C GLU A 188 30.98 -11.52 10.25
N HIS A 189 30.86 -11.08 11.52
CA HIS A 189 31.44 -11.77 12.67
C HIS A 189 30.39 -12.12 13.74
N LEU A 190 30.62 -13.25 14.41
CA LEU A 190 29.85 -13.66 15.59
C LEU A 190 30.37 -12.89 16.80
N VAL A 191 29.48 -12.15 17.47
CA VAL A 191 29.83 -11.35 18.66
C VAL A 191 28.95 -11.80 19.83
N CYS A 192 29.56 -11.99 21.02
CA CYS A 192 28.81 -12.23 22.25
C CYS A 192 27.98 -10.98 22.60
N ALA A 193 26.69 -11.16 22.87
CA ALA A 193 25.85 -10.06 23.30
C ALA A 193 26.22 -9.65 24.72
N HIS A 194 26.75 -8.45 24.92
CA HIS A 194 26.85 -7.84 26.24
C HIS A 194 25.70 -6.86 26.44
N PRO A 195 25.12 -6.74 27.65
CA PRO A 195 24.07 -5.77 27.91
C PRO A 195 24.57 -4.34 27.66
N ALA A 196 23.84 -3.63 26.80
CA ALA A 196 24.08 -2.22 26.53
C ALA A 196 23.72 -1.38 27.77
N GLY A 197 24.66 -0.55 28.22
CA GLY A 197 24.42 0.43 29.27
C GLY A 197 23.43 1.53 28.84
N ASP A 198 22.65 2.01 29.81
CA ASP A 198 21.59 3.01 29.69
C ASP A 198 21.99 4.24 28.84
N GLY A 199 21.12 4.63 27.90
CA GLY A 199 21.34 5.81 27.05
C GLY A 199 20.11 6.26 26.25
N ASP A 200 19.33 7.14 26.89
CA ASP A 200 18.53 8.26 26.36
C ASP A 200 17.29 8.04 25.46
N GLU A 201 16.13 8.33 26.09
CA GLU A 201 14.84 8.67 25.48
C GLU A 201 14.90 9.99 24.69
N ALA A 202 14.31 10.05 23.50
CA ALA A 202 13.83 11.30 22.93
C ALA A 202 12.71 11.14 21.89
N GLY A 203 11.47 11.39 22.34
CA GLY A 203 10.65 12.47 21.79
C GLY A 203 9.92 12.26 20.46
N ASP A 204 8.74 11.66 20.55
CA ASP A 204 7.66 11.68 19.54
C ASP A 204 7.01 13.07 19.43
N LYS A 205 6.87 13.65 18.22
CA LYS A 205 5.79 14.62 17.86
C LYS A 205 5.44 14.62 16.37
N ALA A 206 4.16 14.39 16.14
CA ALA A 206 3.43 14.27 14.89
C ALA A 206 3.17 15.57 14.10
N GLY A 207 2.85 15.40 12.80
CA GLY A 207 2.16 16.39 11.98
C GLY A 207 1.70 15.79 10.64
N ASP A 208 0.41 15.43 10.54
CA ASP A 208 -0.13 14.47 9.56
C ASP A 208 -1.41 15.00 8.86
N LYS A 209 -1.40 15.00 7.52
CA LYS A 209 -2.48 15.21 6.54
C LYS A 209 -1.91 14.67 5.20
N GLY A 210 -2.52 13.86 4.35
CA GLY A 210 -3.81 13.20 4.30
C GLY A 210 -4.08 12.77 2.84
N GLY A 211 -4.23 11.47 2.57
CA GLY A 211 -4.54 10.92 1.25
C GLY A 211 -5.40 9.66 1.38
N GLY A 212 -6.48 9.57 0.60
CA GLY A 212 -7.43 8.45 0.63
C GLY A 212 -6.97 7.27 -0.24
N VAL A 213 -7.25 6.05 0.21
CA VAL A 213 -6.95 4.77 -0.47
C VAL A 213 -8.26 4.02 -0.66
N VAL A 214 -8.60 3.67 -1.90
CA VAL A 214 -9.78 2.82 -2.20
C VAL A 214 -9.30 1.37 -2.29
N VAL A 215 -9.99 0.48 -1.56
CA VAL A 215 -9.71 -0.96 -1.51
C VAL A 215 -10.93 -1.73 -1.99
N ASP A 216 -10.74 -2.71 -2.89
CA ASP A 216 -11.79 -3.65 -3.28
C ASP A 216 -11.69 -4.92 -2.43
N GLY A 217 -12.83 -5.33 -1.85
CA GLY A 217 -12.95 -6.57 -1.08
C GLY A 217 -13.10 -7.81 -1.99
N PRO A 218 -12.87 -9.02 -1.46
CA PRO A 218 -12.97 -10.25 -2.23
C PRO A 218 -14.42 -10.52 -2.67
N GLY A 219 -14.60 -10.71 -3.99
CA GLY A 219 -15.85 -11.12 -4.62
C GLY A 219 -16.22 -12.57 -4.28
N SER A 220 -17.50 -12.75 -3.95
CA SER A 220 -18.16 -14.04 -3.78
C SER A 220 -18.32 -14.79 -5.11
N THR A 221 -18.32 -16.11 -4.99
CA THR A 221 -18.34 -17.15 -6.02
C THR A 221 -19.47 -17.07 -7.05
N GLU A 222 -19.16 -17.68 -8.20
CA GLU A 222 -19.96 -18.01 -9.38
C GLU A 222 -21.46 -18.21 -9.15
N ALA A 223 -22.27 -17.63 -10.04
CA ALA A 223 -23.62 -18.09 -10.32
C ALA A 223 -23.75 -18.27 -11.83
N SER A 224 -23.70 -19.54 -12.24
CA SER A 224 -24.09 -20.02 -13.55
C SER A 224 -25.51 -19.57 -13.87
N VAL A 225 -25.72 -19.03 -15.08
CA VAL A 225 -27.06 -18.91 -15.65
C VAL A 225 -27.03 -19.60 -17.00
N GLU A 226 -27.52 -20.84 -17.01
CA GLU A 226 -28.19 -21.44 -18.16
C GLU A 226 -29.54 -20.71 -18.32
N GLU A 227 -29.78 -20.09 -19.48
CA GLU A 227 -30.76 -20.51 -20.51
C GLU A 227 -30.67 -19.57 -21.72
#